data_AF-A8Y9W7-F1
#
_entry.id   AF-A8Y9W7-F1
#
_cell.length_a   1.000
_cell.length_b   1.000
_cell.length_c   1.000
_cell.angle_alpha   90.00
_cell.angle_beta   90.00
_cell.angle_gamma   90.00
#
_symmetry.space_group_name_H-M   'P 1'
#
loop_
_entity.id
_entity.type
_entity.pdbx_description
1 polymer ?
#
loop_
_entity_poly.entity_id
_entity_poly.type
_entity_poly.pdbx_seq_one_letter_code
_entity_poly.pdbx_strand_id
1 'polypeptide(L)'
;MSRESQCIHCGSKTEKVYQNNELTIRDLPFGEQALYLRINRRQMRCEKCGKKFTEELNYLPKKRTYTDRFRKKIVAEVLNSDLKNTAERNGVS
;
A
#
# COMPACT_ATOMS: atom_id res chain seq x y z
N MET A 1 18.68 -5.90 7.47
CA MET A 1 18.84 -6.30 6.06
C MET A 1 18.41 -5.12 5.19
N SER A 2 19.36 -4.47 4.52
CA SER A 2 19.04 -3.44 3.54
C SER A 2 18.35 -4.10 2.33
N ARG A 3 17.18 -3.58 1.94
CA ARG A 3 16.52 -3.99 0.69
C ARG A 3 16.99 -3.07 -0.43
N GLU A 4 17.70 -3.62 -1.40
CA GLU A 4 17.99 -2.99 -2.68
C GLU A 4 16.69 -2.66 -3.43
N SER A 5 16.69 -1.55 -4.16
CA SER A 5 15.61 -1.19 -5.07
C SER A 5 16.17 -0.77 -6.42
N GLN A 6 15.46 -1.13 -7.49
CA GLN A 6 15.84 -0.77 -8.85
C GLN A 6 15.32 0.62 -9.20
N CYS A 7 16.19 1.48 -9.72
CA CYS A 7 15.81 2.82 -10.14
C CYS A 7 14.91 2.76 -11.39
N ILE A 8 13.71 3.34 -11.29
CA ILE A 8 12.75 3.44 -12.40
C ILE A 8 13.22 4.33 -13.56
N HIS A 9 14.29 5.12 -13.37
CA HIS A 9 14.77 6.07 -14.38
C HIS A 9 15.95 5.54 -15.20
N CYS A 10 16.83 4.74 -14.61
CA CYS A 10 18.06 4.27 -15.26
C CYS A 10 18.36 2.79 -15.05
N GLY A 11 17.49 2.08 -14.32
CA GLY A 11 17.62 0.64 -14.07
C GLY A 11 18.70 0.22 -13.08
N SER A 12 19.52 1.14 -12.55
CA SER A 12 20.55 0.79 -11.56
C SER A 12 19.94 0.40 -10.21
N LYS A 13 20.54 -0.57 -9.52
CA LYS A 13 20.19 -0.88 -8.13
C LYS A 13 20.75 0.16 -7.17
N THR A 14 20.04 0.40 -6.07
CA THR A 14 20.52 1.24 -4.97
C THR A 14 19.88 0.83 -3.65
N GLU A 15 20.64 0.96 -2.57
CA GLU A 15 20.15 0.81 -1.18
C GLU A 15 19.94 2.15 -0.48
N LYS A 16 20.29 3.25 -1.16
CA LYS A 16 20.32 4.58 -0.55
C LYS A 16 18.92 5.12 -0.35
N VAL A 17 18.48 5.11 0.90
CA VAL A 17 17.23 5.73 1.33
C VAL A 17 17.44 7.25 1.40
N TYR A 18 16.57 8.00 0.73
CA TYR A 18 16.51 9.45 0.82
C TYR A 18 15.61 9.91 1.96
N GLN A 19 14.41 9.33 2.05
CA GLN A 19 13.48 9.57 3.14
C GLN A 19 12.52 8.38 3.30
N ASN A 20 11.95 8.28 4.50
CA ASN A 20 10.90 7.32 4.83
C ASN A 20 9.57 8.06 4.87
N ASN A 21 8.58 7.58 4.13
CA ASN A 21 7.22 8.10 4.18
C ASN A 21 6.33 7.07 4.86
N GLU A 22 5.67 7.46 5.95
CA GLU A 22 4.68 6.60 6.59
C GLU A 22 3.37 6.61 5.79
N LEU A 23 2.82 5.42 5.53
CA LEU A 23 1.54 5.23 4.87
C LEU A 23 0.66 4.35 5.75
N THR A 24 -0.48 4.89 6.16
CA THR A 24 -1.52 4.12 6.86
C THR A 24 -2.52 3.59 5.84
N ILE A 25 -2.69 2.27 5.81
CA ILE A 25 -3.69 1.62 4.95
C ILE A 25 -4.70 0.83 5.77
N ARG A 26 -5.94 0.78 5.29
CA ARG A 26 -7.00 -0.04 5.88
C ARG A 26 -6.83 -1.50 5.51
N ASP A 27 -7.15 -2.38 6.45
CA ASP A 27 -7.05 -3.82 6.27
C ASP A 27 -8.31 -4.55 6.75
N LEU A 28 -8.31 -5.88 6.66
CA LEU A 28 -9.38 -6.70 7.19
C LEU A 28 -9.60 -6.40 8.67
N PRO A 29 -10.86 -6.21 9.09
CA PRO A 29 -11.17 -5.94 10.48
C PRO A 29 -10.78 -7.14 11.36
N PHE A 30 -10.45 -6.85 12.61
CA PHE A 30 -10.23 -7.86 13.64
C PHE A 30 -11.50 -7.92 14.50
N GLY A 31 -12.34 -8.92 14.23
CA GLY A 31 -13.71 -8.95 14.76
C GLY A 31 -14.52 -7.76 14.24
N GLU A 32 -15.09 -6.98 15.15
CA GLU A 32 -15.87 -5.76 14.83
C GLU A 32 -14.99 -4.51 14.65
N GLN A 33 -13.69 -4.59 14.96
CA GLN A 33 -12.81 -3.43 14.94
C GLN A 33 -12.14 -3.26 13.58
N ALA A 34 -12.22 -2.04 13.04
CA ALA A 34 -11.45 -1.67 11.86
C ALA A 34 -9.95 -1.71 12.16
N LEU A 35 -9.18 -2.36 11.29
CA LEU A 35 -7.74 -2.49 11.41
C LEU A 35 -7.03 -1.59 10.39
N TYR A 36 -5.94 -0.97 10.83
CA TYR A 36 -5.08 -0.15 9.99
C TYR A 36 -3.62 -0.60 10.13
N LEU A 37 -2.92 -0.74 9.00
CA LEU A 37 -1.50 -1.06 8.94
C LEU A 37 -0.70 0.21 8.68
N ARG A 38 0.32 0.46 9.51
CA ARG A 38 1.32 1.51 9.28
C ARG A 38 2.50 0.92 8.53
N ILE A 39 2.74 1.40 7.32
CA ILE A 39 3.77 0.90 6.42
C ILE A 39 4.80 1.99 6.19
N ASN A 40 6.08 1.65 6.36
CA ASN A 40 7.15 2.51 5.92
C ASN A 40 7.35 2.34 4.40
N ARG A 41 7.01 3.37 3.64
CA ARG A 41 7.21 3.45 2.20
C ARG A 41 8.45 4.30 1.91
N ARG A 42 9.54 3.62 1.55
CA ARG A 42 10.84 4.27 1.34
C ARG A 42 10.87 5.04 0.02
N GLN A 43 11.41 6.26 0.06
CA GLN A 43 11.86 6.96 -1.13
C GLN A 43 13.37 6.79 -1.24
N MET A 44 13.82 6.22 -2.34
CA MET A 44 15.20 5.91 -2.64
C MET A 44 15.82 7.04 -3.46
N ARG A 45 17.13 7.24 -3.35
CA ARG A 45 17.91 8.10 -4.25
C ARG A 45 18.90 7.25 -5.03
N CYS A 46 18.75 7.25 -6.35
CA CYS A 46 19.70 6.58 -7.22
C CYS A 46 21.08 7.23 -7.12
N GLU A 47 22.12 6.43 -6.89
CA GLU A 47 23.50 6.90 -6.84
C GLU A 47 24.09 7.16 -8.22
N LYS A 48 23.60 6.46 -9.25
CA LYS A 48 24.07 6.63 -10.64
C LYS A 48 23.50 7.88 -11.32
N CYS A 49 22.19 8.09 -11.25
CA CYS A 49 21.52 9.21 -11.95
C CYS A 49 21.10 10.35 -11.00
N GLY A 50 21.26 10.19 -9.68
CA GLY A 50 20.90 11.20 -8.68
C GLY A 50 19.40 11.37 -8.43
N LYS A 51 18.52 10.79 -9.27
CA LYS A 51 17.07 10.94 -9.19
C LYS A 51 16.47 10.17 -8.01
N LYS A 52 15.37 10.71 -7.48
CA LYS A 52 14.59 10.13 -6.37
C LYS A 52 13.45 9.30 -6.94
N PHE A 53 13.16 8.15 -6.32
CA PHE A 53 12.02 7.32 -6.70
C PHE A 53 11.45 6.60 -5.48
N THR A 54 10.15 6.35 -5.48
CA THR A 54 9.50 5.58 -4.41
C THR A 54 9.68 4.09 -4.68
N GLU A 55 10.06 3.34 -3.65
CA GLU A 55 10.12 1.88 -3.71
C GLU A 55 8.77 1.28 -4.15
N GLU A 56 8.85 0.27 -5.01
CA GLU A 56 7.68 -0.51 -5.39
C GLU A 56 7.46 -1.65 -4.39
N LEU A 57 6.26 -1.67 -3.82
CA LEU A 57 5.83 -2.71 -2.90
C LEU A 57 4.89 -3.63 -3.69
N ASN A 58 5.34 -4.86 -3.98
CA ASN A 58 4.55 -5.83 -4.77
C ASN A 58 3.16 -6.08 -4.17
N TYR A 59 3.03 -5.97 -2.84
CA TYR A 59 1.78 -6.15 -2.11
C TYR A 59 0.93 -4.87 -1.98
N LEU A 60 1.46 -3.70 -2.36
CA LEU A 60 0.76 -2.43 -2.23
C LEU A 60 1.05 -1.49 -3.43
N PRO A 61 0.17 -1.52 -4.45
CA PRO A 61 0.21 -0.60 -5.57
C PRO A 61 0.30 0.87 -5.11
N LYS A 62 0.92 1.71 -5.94
CA LYS A 62 1.00 3.15 -5.67
C LYS A 62 -0.42 3.72 -5.51
N LYS A 63 -0.61 4.61 -4.51
CA LYS A 63 -1.86 5.30 -4.16
C LYS A 63 -3.00 4.47 -3.53
N ARG A 64 -2.85 3.15 -3.32
CA ARG A 64 -3.89 2.39 -2.59
C ARG A 64 -3.86 2.72 -1.10
N THR A 65 -5.05 2.97 -0.54
CA THR A 65 -5.29 3.24 0.89
C THR A 65 -5.83 2.01 1.64
N TYR A 66 -5.87 0.84 0.99
CA TYR A 66 -6.34 -0.42 1.56
C TYR A 66 -5.61 -1.63 0.97
N THR A 67 -5.62 -2.75 1.70
CA THR A 67 -5.02 -4.01 1.24
C THR A 67 -5.86 -4.71 0.16
N ASP A 68 -5.21 -5.55 -0.67
CA ASP A 68 -5.93 -6.31 -1.70
C ASP A 68 -6.94 -7.30 -1.10
N ARG A 69 -6.64 -7.85 0.07
CA ARG A 69 -7.56 -8.74 0.80
C ARG A 69 -8.81 -8.02 1.29
N PHE A 70 -8.69 -6.78 1.76
CA PHE A 70 -9.85 -5.96 2.12
C PHE A 70 -10.74 -5.70 0.89
N ARG A 71 -10.14 -5.32 -0.24
CA ARG A 71 -10.87 -5.17 -1.52
C ARG A 71 -11.65 -6.42 -1.90
N LYS A 72 -11.01 -7.59 -1.84
CA LYS A 72 -11.66 -8.88 -2.18
C LYS A 72 -12.85 -9.18 -1.27
N LYS A 73 -12.74 -8.91 0.04
CA LYS A 73 -13.85 -9.03 0.99
C LYS A 73 -15.03 -8.14 0.58
N ILE A 74 -14.80 -6.85 0.33
CA ILE A 74 -15.87 -5.90 -0.06
C ILE A 74 -16.57 -6.37 -1.34
N VAL A 75 -15.80 -6.77 -2.37
CA VAL A 75 -16.38 -7.28 -3.62
C VAL A 75 -17.24 -8.52 -3.36
N ALA A 76 -16.77 -9.46 -2.54
CA ALA A 76 -17.55 -10.65 -2.20
C ALA A 76 -18.85 -10.31 -1.43
N GLU A 77 -18.82 -9.32 -0.52
CA GLU A 77 -20.01 -8.89 0.21
C GLU A 77 -21.04 -8.19 -0.69
N VAL A 78 -20.58 -7.34 -1.61
CA VAL A 78 -21.46 -6.70 -2.62
C VAL A 78 -22.08 -7.73 -3.57
N LEU A 79 -21.41 -8.84 -3.86
CA LEU A 79 -22.01 -9.90 -4.67
C LEU A 79 -23.11 -10.68 -3.95
N ASN A 80 -23.12 -10.66 -2.61
CA ASN A 80 -24.06 -11.41 -1.78
C ASN A 80 -25.08 -10.52 -1.03
N SER A 81 -25.01 -9.20 -1.20
CA SER A 81 -25.89 -8.22 -0.55
C SER A 81 -25.94 -6.91 -1.35
N ASP A 82 -26.71 -5.93 -0.93
CA ASP A 82 -26.74 -4.63 -1.62
C ASP A 82 -25.56 -3.72 -1.25
N LEU A 83 -25.29 -2.78 -2.16
CA LEU A 83 -24.22 -1.78 -2.04
C LEU A 83 -24.34 -0.93 -0.79
N LYS A 84 -25.55 -0.53 -0.41
CA LYS A 84 -25.79 0.39 0.71
C LYS A 84 -25.45 -0.29 2.03
N ASN A 85 -26.00 -1.47 2.27
CA ASN A 85 -25.75 -2.26 3.47
C ASN A 85 -24.27 -2.65 3.57
N THR A 86 -23.62 -2.96 2.45
CA THR A 86 -22.17 -3.25 2.43
C THR A 86 -21.33 -2.02 2.80
N ALA A 87 -21.71 -0.84 2.28
CA ALA A 87 -21.01 0.41 2.55
C ALA A 87 -21.15 0.84 4.02
N GLU A 88 -22.36 0.76 4.59
CA GLU A 88 -22.62 1.06 6.00
C GLU A 88 -21.86 0.09 6.91
N ARG A 89 -21.96 -1.23 6.68
CA ARG A 89 -21.29 -2.26 7.49
C ARG A 89 -19.77 -2.09 7.53
N ASN A 90 -19.19 -1.68 6.41
CA ASN A 90 -17.74 -1.49 6.31
C ASN A 90 -17.32 -0.04 6.55
N GLY A 91 -18.21 0.90 6.86
CA GLY A 91 -17.86 2.32 7.02
C GLY A 91 -17.10 2.86 5.81
N VAL A 92 -17.61 2.60 4.61
CA VAL A 92 -17.11 3.07 3.31
C VAL A 92 -18.21 3.77 2.49
N SER A 93 -19.24 4.26 3.19
CA SER A 93 -20.33 5.08 2.63
C SER A 93 -19.86 6.43 2.11
#